data_AF-A0A1T5LW87-F1
#
_entry.id   AF-A0A1T5LW87-F1
#
_cell.length_a   1.000
_cell.length_b   1.000
_cell.length_c   1.000
_cell.angle_alpha   90.00
_cell.angle_beta   90.00
_cell.angle_gamma   90.00
#
_symmetry.space_group_name_H-M   'P 1'
#
loop_
_entity.id
_entity.type
_entity.pdbx_description
1 polymer ?
#
loop_
_entity_poly.entity_id
_entity_poly.type
_entity_poly.pdbx_seq_one_letter_code
_entity_poly.pdbx_strand_id
1 'polypeptide(L)'
;MKSIDAVQRALALARTRAGKTPGFPLYASCVAQLEYLLSNLDGSVPVDRPKLRTFTIGHYAVREFEESDEELARALKDAYLIASKLADGVKVT
;
A
#
# COMPACT_ATOMS: atom_id res chain seq x y z
N MET A 1 1.40 -15.27 5.45
CA MET A 1 1.08 -13.93 5.99
C MET A 1 -0.28 -13.56 5.44
N LYS A 2 -1.25 -13.17 6.28
CA LYS A 2 -2.58 -12.79 5.78
C LYS A 2 -2.46 -11.48 5.02
N SER A 3 -3.28 -11.29 4.00
CA SER A 3 -3.27 -10.06 3.19
C SER A 3 -3.42 -8.78 4.03
N ILE A 4 -4.19 -8.83 5.12
CA ILE A 4 -4.33 -7.72 6.08
C ILE A 4 -3.01 -7.41 6.79
N ASP A 5 -2.31 -8.42 7.31
CA ASP A 5 -1.04 -8.24 8.03
C ASP A 5 0.01 -7.57 7.13
N ALA A 6 0.03 -7.94 5.84
CA ALA A 6 0.92 -7.37 4.84
C ALA A 6 0.70 -5.86 4.66
N VAL A 7 -0.57 -5.47 4.51
CA VAL A 7 -0.97 -4.07 4.32
C VAL A 7 -0.76 -3.26 5.61
N GLN A 8 -1.04 -3.84 6.77
CA GLN A 8 -0.76 -3.22 8.07
C GLN A 8 0.74 -2.98 8.27
N ARG A 9 1.59 -3.94 7.89
CA ARG A 9 3.05 -3.76 7.93
C ARG A 9 3.50 -2.62 7.03
N ALA A 10 3.03 -2.59 5.78
CA ALA A 10 3.35 -1.52 4.84
C ALA A 10 2.90 -0.15 5.38
N LEU A 11 1.70 -0.07 5.97
CA LEU A 11 1.15 1.15 6.55
C LEU A 11 1.96 1.63 7.75
N ALA A 12 2.37 0.72 8.63
CA ALA A 12 3.22 1.05 9.78
C ALA A 12 4.56 1.63 9.32
N LEU A 13 5.23 0.98 8.36
CA LEU A 13 6.49 1.46 7.80
C LEU A 13 6.31 2.84 7.14
N ALA A 14 5.30 3.00 6.29
CA ALA A 14 5.02 4.27 5.60
C ALA A 14 4.77 5.42 6.61
N ARG A 15 4.00 5.18 7.68
CA ARG A 15 3.77 6.17 8.75
C ARG A 15 5.04 6.50 9.53
N THR A 16 5.86 5.49 9.86
CA THR A 16 7.14 5.72 10.53
C THR A 16 8.07 6.58 9.66
N ARG A 17 8.16 6.32 8.35
CA ARG A 17 8.99 7.13 7.44
C ARG A 17 8.42 8.53 7.23
N ALA A 18 7.10 8.66 7.12
CA ALA A 18 6.41 9.95 7.04
C ALA A 18 6.73 10.83 8.26
N GLY A 19 6.71 10.26 9.47
CA GLY A 19 7.03 10.99 10.70
C GLY A 19 8.49 11.43 10.80
N LYS A 20 9.42 10.68 10.19
CA LYS A 20 10.85 11.04 10.13
C LYS A 20 11.16 12.06 9.03
N THR A 21 10.31 12.17 8.02
CA THR A 21 10.51 13.05 6.85
C THR A 21 9.26 13.91 6.59
N PRO A 22 8.91 14.81 7.53
CA PRO A 22 7.73 15.66 7.37
C PRO A 22 7.86 16.52 6.11
N GLY A 23 6.77 16.60 5.33
CA GLY A 23 6.72 17.42 4.12
C GLY A 23 7.03 16.68 2.81
N PHE A 24 7.33 15.37 2.84
CA PHE A 24 7.48 14.58 1.62
C PHE A 24 6.11 14.01 1.18
N PRO A 25 5.47 14.54 0.10
CA PRO A 25 4.08 14.21 -0.24
C PRO A 25 3.89 12.73 -0.64
N LEU A 26 4.98 12.08 -1.05
CA LEU A 26 5.00 10.69 -1.46
C LEU A 26 4.54 9.76 -0.33
N TYR A 27 5.04 9.98 0.90
CA TYR A 27 4.65 9.16 2.05
C TYR A 27 3.16 9.34 2.39
N ALA A 28 2.65 10.57 2.30
CA ALA A 28 1.23 10.83 2.52
C ALA A 28 0.36 10.10 1.48
N SER A 29 0.77 10.09 0.21
CA SER A 29 0.08 9.33 -0.85
C SER A 29 0.12 7.82 -0.59
N CYS A 30 1.26 7.28 -0.13
CA CYS A 30 1.37 5.87 0.24
C CYS A 30 0.42 5.51 1.39
N VAL A 31 0.43 6.31 2.45
CA VAL A 31 -0.43 6.11 3.63
C VAL A 31 -1.91 6.10 3.23
N ALA A 32 -2.36 7.08 2.45
CA ALA A 32 -3.77 7.17 2.03
C ALA A 32 -4.22 5.95 1.18
N GLN A 33 -3.36 5.48 0.27
CA GLN A 33 -3.66 4.30 -0.54
C GLN A 33 -3.68 3.01 0.30
N LEU A 34 -2.75 2.86 1.24
CA LEU A 34 -2.69 1.70 2.14
C LEU A 34 -3.86 1.65 3.13
N GLU A 35 -4.28 2.81 3.65
CA GLU A 35 -5.48 2.92 4.50
C GLU A 35 -6.74 2.52 3.73
N TYR A 36 -6.89 3.02 2.50
CA TYR A 36 -8.02 2.64 1.65
C TYR A 36 -8.07 1.14 1.38
N LEU A 37 -6.91 0.55 1.03
CA LEU A 37 -6.81 -0.90 0.81
C LEU A 37 -7.14 -1.69 2.08
N LEU A 38 -6.67 -1.25 3.24
CA LEU A 38 -6.96 -1.91 4.52
C LEU A 38 -8.47 -1.89 4.81
N SER A 39 -9.14 -0.75 4.62
CA SER A 39 -10.59 -0.63 4.78
C SER A 39 -11.39 -1.48 3.80
N ASN A 40 -10.84 -1.81 2.63
CA ASN A 40 -11.45 -2.78 1.72
C ASN A 40 -11.27 -4.23 2.19
N LEU A 41 -10.10 -4.55 2.77
CA LEU A 41 -9.80 -5.90 3.24
C LEU A 41 -10.51 -6.26 4.56
N ASP A 42 -10.72 -5.28 5.44
CA ASP A 42 -11.44 -5.46 6.71
C ASP A 42 -12.97 -5.38 6.55
N GLY A 43 -13.45 -5.02 5.36
CA GLY A 43 -14.87 -4.93 5.02
C GLY A 43 -15.56 -3.62 5.46
N SER A 44 -14.81 -2.65 6.00
CA SER A 44 -15.36 -1.35 6.41
C SER A 44 -15.85 -0.53 5.21
N VAL A 45 -15.23 -0.71 4.04
CA VAL A 45 -15.59 -0.01 2.80
C VAL A 45 -15.69 -1.01 1.64
N PRO A 46 -16.75 -0.93 0.80
CA PRO A 46 -16.88 -1.81 -0.36
C PRO A 46 -15.73 -1.62 -1.36
N VAL A 47 -15.37 -2.70 -2.03
CA VAL A 47 -14.30 -2.71 -3.04
C VAL A 47 -14.73 -1.90 -4.26
N ASP A 48 -14.04 -0.80 -4.52
CA ASP A 48 -14.13 -0.03 -5.77
C ASP A 48 -12.96 -0.43 -6.68
N ARG A 49 -13.22 -1.34 -7.62
CA ARG A 49 -12.19 -1.89 -8.51
C ARG A 49 -11.54 -0.83 -9.41
N PRO A 50 -12.29 0.10 -10.07
CA PRO A 50 -11.68 1.22 -10.77
C PRO A 50 -10.69 2.00 -9.91
N LYS A 51 -11.04 2.33 -8.67
CA LYS A 51 -10.16 3.07 -7.75
C LYS A 51 -8.90 2.27 -7.37
N LEU A 52 -9.00 0.97 -7.17
CA LEU A 52 -7.82 0.13 -6.88
C LEU A 52 -6.85 0.09 -8.07
N ARG A 53 -7.35 0.17 -9.32
CA ARG A 53 -6.49 0.22 -10.52
C ARG A 53 -5.73 1.53 -10.67
N THR A 54 -6.13 2.60 -9.97
CA THR A 54 -5.41 3.88 -9.98
C THR A 54 -4.29 3.95 -8.95
N PHE A 55 -4.01 2.87 -8.21
CA PHE A 55 -2.96 2.85 -7.21
C PHE A 55 -1.58 3.06 -7.82
N THR A 56 -0.82 3.99 -7.23
CA THR A 56 0.55 4.36 -7.66
C THR A 56 1.62 3.86 -6.70
N ILE A 57 1.27 3.27 -5.55
CA ILE A 57 2.24 2.78 -4.56
C ILE A 57 3.27 1.78 -5.13
N GLY A 58 2.89 0.98 -6.14
CA GLY A 58 3.83 0.08 -6.82
C GLY A 58 4.91 0.82 -7.60
N HIS A 59 4.56 1.94 -8.25
CA HIS A 59 5.53 2.80 -8.94
C HIS A 59 6.47 3.48 -7.94
N TYR A 60 5.94 3.98 -6.83
CA TYR A 60 6.77 4.61 -5.80
C TYR A 60 7.75 3.63 -5.17
N ALA A 61 7.31 2.39 -4.93
CA ALA A 61 8.14 1.34 -4.38
C ALA A 61 9.39 1.06 -5.22
N VAL A 62 9.26 1.05 -6.55
CA VAL A 62 10.39 0.82 -7.47
C VAL A 62 11.23 2.07 -7.63
N ARG A 63 10.60 3.21 -7.97
CA ARG A 63 11.33 4.40 -8.41
C ARG A 63 12.00 5.17 -7.28
N GLU A 64 11.39 5.18 -6.10
CA GLU A 64 11.77 6.10 -5.03
C GLU A 64 12.43 5.37 -3.85
N PHE A 65 12.06 4.10 -3.63
CA PHE A 65 12.42 3.36 -2.43
C PHE A 65 13.28 2.12 -2.67
N GLU A 66 13.39 1.61 -3.90
CA GLU A 66 14.08 0.33 -4.15
C GLU A 66 15.54 0.34 -3.68
N GLU A 67 16.25 1.44 -3.89
CA GLU A 67 17.64 1.59 -3.47
C GLU A 67 17.79 2.28 -2.10
N SER A 68 16.88 3.19 -1.75
CA SER A 68 16.99 4.04 -0.55
C SER A 68 16.36 3.41 0.70
N ASP A 69 15.39 2.53 0.50
CA ASP A 69 14.57 1.94 1.56
C ASP A 69 13.94 0.61 1.12
N GLU A 70 14.79 -0.39 0.91
CA GLU A 70 14.40 -1.72 0.39
C GLU A 70 13.26 -2.35 1.20
N GLU A 71 13.25 -2.15 2.53
CA GLU A 71 12.21 -2.69 3.41
C GLU A 71 10.83 -2.11 3.07
N LEU A 72 10.74 -0.79 2.94
CA LEU A 72 9.50 -0.12 2.56
C LEU A 72 9.11 -0.46 1.12
N ALA A 73 10.08 -0.46 0.20
CA ALA A 73 9.85 -0.83 -1.19
C ALA A 73 9.22 -2.23 -1.30
N ARG A 74 9.74 -3.20 -0.55
CA ARG A 74 9.19 -4.55 -0.55
C ARG A 74 7.76 -4.58 -0.01
N ALA A 75 7.51 -3.90 1.10
CA ALA A 75 6.18 -3.86 1.71
C ALA A 75 5.14 -3.18 0.78
N LEU A 76 5.52 -2.10 0.09
CA LEU A 76 4.65 -1.42 -0.88
C LEU A 76 4.37 -2.27 -2.12
N LYS A 77 5.35 -3.03 -2.63
CA LYS A 77 5.17 -3.99 -3.73
C LYS A 77 4.19 -5.10 -3.33
N ASP A 78 4.33 -5.66 -2.13
CA ASP A 78 3.41 -6.69 -1.63
C ASP A 78 1.98 -6.14 -1.49
N ALA A 79 1.82 -4.93 -0.94
CA ALA A 79 0.52 -4.27 -0.84
C ALA A 79 -0.09 -3.96 -2.22
N TYR A 80 0.72 -3.51 -3.19
CA TYR A 80 0.27 -3.29 -4.56
C TYR A 80 -0.22 -4.58 -5.23
N LEU A 81 0.48 -5.70 -5.02
CA LEU A 81 0.06 -7.00 -5.54
C LEU A 81 -1.31 -7.41 -4.96
N ILE A 82 -1.54 -7.16 -3.67
CA ILE A 82 -2.84 -7.41 -3.02
C ILE A 82 -3.93 -6.52 -3.63
N ALA A 83 -3.66 -5.22 -3.80
CA ALA A 83 -4.59 -4.29 -4.45
C ALA A 83 -4.96 -4.73 -5.87
N SER A 84 -3.97 -5.15 -6.67
CA SER A 84 -4.19 -5.64 -8.04
C SER A 84 -5.07 -6.90 -8.04
N LYS A 85 -4.76 -7.88 -7.19
CA LYS A 85 -5.58 -9.11 -7.07
C LYS A 85 -7.01 -8.79 -6.67
N LEU A 86 -7.19 -7.88 -5.71
CA LEU A 86 -8.51 -7.43 -5.27
C LEU A 86 -9.28 -6.71 -6.39
N ALA A 87 -8.58 -5.88 -7.18
CA ALA A 87 -9.15 -5.18 -8.34
C ALA A 87 -9.57 -6.14 -9.47
N ASP A 88 -8.91 -7.28 -9.59
CA ASP A 88 -9.24 -8.36 -10.53
C ASP A 88 -10.30 -9.33 -9.99
N GLY A 89 -10.78 -9.12 -8.76
CA GLY A 89 -11.75 -10.01 -8.10
C GLY A 89 -11.17 -11.35 -7.66
N VAL A 90 -9.84 -11.46 -7.60
CA VAL A 90 -9.14 -12.63 -7.11
C VAL A 90 -9.17 -12.63 -5.59
N LYS A 91 -9.49 -13.78 -5.00
CA LYS A 91 -9.50 -13.94 -3.55
C LYS A 91 -8.09 -13.75 -2.99
N VAL A 92 -7.92 -12.70 -2.21
CA VAL A 92 -6.71 -12.41 -1.42
C VAL A 92 -6.87 -13.07 -0.06
N THR A 93 -5.89 -13.89 0.35
CA THR A 93 -5.91 -14.67 1.61
C THR A 93 -4.81 -14.18 2.54
#